data_AF-A0AAE0FNZ5-F1
#
_entry.id   AF-A0AAE0FNZ5-F1
#
_cell.length_a   1.000
_cell.length_b   1.000
_cell.length_c   1.000
_cell.angle_alpha   90.00
_cell.angle_beta   90.00
_cell.angle_gamma   90.00
#
_symmetry.space_group_name_H-M   'P 1'
#
loop_
_entity.id
_entity.type
_entity.pdbx_description
1 polymer ?
#
loop_
_entity_poly.entity_id
_entity_poly.type
_entity_poly.pdbx_seq_one_letter_code
_entity_poly.pdbx_strand_id
1 'polypeptide(L)'
;AGVKKMCAALGKPMGEVVAFGDGDNDKEMLEEVGRGLAMKNARDVCKKAADAVLENTNDEDGVAVELVRMYQEGLLLPSTLINPTLSTV
;
A
#
# COMPACT_ATOMS: atom_id res chain seq x y z
N ALA A 1 -11.69 -9.53 3.43
CA ALA A 1 -13.01 -9.86 2.79
C ALA A 1 -13.55 -8.84 1.75
N GLY A 2 -13.66 -7.54 2.04
CA GLY A 2 -14.22 -6.53 1.10
C GLY A 2 -13.32 -6.23 -0.10
N VAL A 3 -12.06 -5.91 0.15
CA VAL A 3 -11.03 -5.67 -0.89
C VAL A 3 -10.91 -6.87 -1.83
N LYS A 4 -10.89 -8.09 -1.30
CA LYS A 4 -10.88 -9.33 -2.07
C LYS A 4 -12.03 -9.43 -3.09
N LYS A 5 -13.25 -9.02 -2.70
CA LYS A 5 -14.40 -9.00 -3.63
C LYS A 5 -14.23 -7.93 -4.72
N MET A 6 -13.69 -6.76 -4.36
CA MET A 6 -13.39 -5.69 -5.33
C MET A 6 -12.33 -6.14 -6.34
N CYS A 7 -11.24 -6.73 -5.88
CA CYS A 7 -10.19 -7.28 -6.73
C CYS A 7 -10.75 -8.33 -7.70
N ALA A 8 -11.61 -9.23 -7.23
CA ALA A 8 -12.28 -10.20 -8.09
C ALA A 8 -13.18 -9.54 -9.16
N ALA A 9 -13.95 -8.51 -8.77
CA ALA A 9 -14.80 -7.77 -9.71
C ALA A 9 -13.99 -6.98 -10.77
N LEU A 10 -12.79 -6.51 -10.41
CA LEU A 10 -11.89 -5.77 -11.29
C LEU A 10 -10.94 -6.69 -12.09
N GLY A 11 -10.95 -8.00 -11.86
CA GLY A 11 -10.00 -8.93 -12.47
C GLY A 11 -8.55 -8.65 -12.07
N LYS A 12 -8.32 -8.13 -10.86
CA LYS A 12 -7.01 -7.77 -10.33
C LYS A 12 -6.58 -8.71 -9.20
N PRO A 13 -5.30 -9.11 -9.12
CA PRO A 13 -4.82 -9.94 -8.03
C PRO A 13 -4.68 -9.12 -6.74
N MET A 14 -4.92 -9.76 -5.58
CA MET A 14 -4.67 -9.13 -4.27
C MET A 14 -3.19 -8.70 -4.10
N GLY A 15 -2.27 -9.40 -4.77
CA GLY A 15 -0.84 -9.05 -4.78
C GLY A 15 -0.49 -7.74 -5.48
N GLU A 16 -1.39 -7.18 -6.30
CA GLU A 16 -1.22 -5.84 -6.91
C GLU A 16 -1.85 -4.72 -6.06
N VAL A 17 -2.29 -5.03 -4.83
CA VAL A 17 -2.95 -4.06 -3.95
C VAL A 17 -1.97 -3.51 -2.92
N VAL A 18 -1.96 -2.19 -2.81
CA VAL A 18 -1.39 -1.48 -1.66
C VAL A 18 -2.53 -1.04 -0.75
N ALA A 19 -2.42 -1.30 0.55
CA ALA A 19 -3.38 -0.82 1.54
C ALA A 19 -2.70 -0.04 2.66
N PHE A 20 -3.41 0.95 3.20
CA PHE A 20 -2.98 1.79 4.31
C PHE A 20 -3.93 1.58 5.48
N GLY A 21 -3.41 1.52 6.70
CA GLY A 21 -4.22 1.35 7.90
C GLY A 21 -3.60 1.97 9.15
N ASP A 22 -4.42 2.19 10.16
CA ASP A 22 -4.01 2.74 11.46
C ASP A 22 -4.73 2.09 12.65
N GLY A 23 -5.87 1.45 12.41
CA GLY A 23 -6.75 0.85 13.40
C GLY A 23 -6.69 -0.68 13.49
N ASP A 24 -7.44 -1.23 14.45
CA ASP A 24 -7.49 -2.68 14.69
C ASP A 24 -8.22 -3.40 13.55
N ASN A 25 -9.22 -2.74 12.97
CA ASN A 25 -10.02 -3.22 11.86
C ASN A 25 -9.24 -3.33 10.54
N ASP A 26 -8.04 -2.74 10.47
CA ASP A 26 -7.21 -2.78 9.25
C ASP A 26 -6.29 -3.98 9.22
N LYS A 27 -6.02 -4.62 10.37
CA LYS A 27 -5.07 -5.73 10.52
C LYS A 27 -5.26 -6.81 9.45
N GLU A 28 -6.46 -7.36 9.33
CA GLU A 28 -6.75 -8.44 8.37
C GLU A 28 -6.57 -7.99 6.92
N MET A 29 -6.86 -6.72 6.62
CA MET A 29 -6.64 -6.17 5.28
C MET A 29 -5.15 -6.07 4.97
N LEU A 30 -4.35 -5.54 5.91
CA LEU A 30 -2.92 -5.36 5.72
C LEU A 30 -2.17 -6.70 5.56
N GLU A 31 -2.61 -7.75 6.25
CA GLU A 31 -2.04 -9.11 6.11
C GLU A 31 -2.42 -9.79 4.78
N GLU A 32 -3.53 -9.40 4.14
CA GLU A 32 -4.06 -10.06 2.94
C GLU A 32 -3.59 -9.44 1.62
N VAL A 33 -3.21 -8.16 1.61
CA VAL A 33 -2.83 -7.44 0.39
C VAL A 33 -1.37 -7.68 0.00
N GLY A 34 -1.00 -7.32 -1.23
CA GLY A 34 0.39 -7.44 -1.70
C GLY A 34 1.37 -6.53 -0.96
N ARG A 35 0.92 -5.36 -0.49
CA ARG A 35 1.71 -4.46 0.33
C ARG A 35 0.83 -3.71 1.35
N GLY A 36 0.96 -4.06 2.62
CA GLY A 36 0.28 -3.40 3.73
C GLY A 36 1.17 -2.34 4.39
N LEU A 37 0.64 -1.14 4.62
CA LEU A 37 1.35 -0.02 5.22
C LEU A 37 0.60 0.51 6.45
N ALA A 38 1.30 0.60 7.57
CA ALA A 38 0.75 1.19 8.79
C ALA A 38 1.19 2.65 8.93
N MET A 39 0.26 3.54 9.31
CA MET A 39 0.59 4.93 9.64
C MET A 39 1.53 5.00 10.85
N LYS A 40 2.30 6.08 11.00
CA LYS A 40 3.20 6.26 12.16
C LYS A 40 2.48 6.20 13.50
N ASN A 41 1.29 6.79 13.57
CA ASN A 41 0.42 6.78 14.74
C ASN A 41 -0.52 5.55 14.80
N ALA A 42 -0.33 4.56 13.93
CA ALA A 42 -1.11 3.33 13.95
C ALA A 42 -0.94 2.57 15.28
N ARG A 43 -1.97 1.80 15.63
CA ARG A 43 -1.92 0.87 16.76
C ARG A 43 -0.91 -0.25 16.52
N ASP A 44 -0.39 -0.82 17.60
CA ASP A 44 0.61 -1.88 17.54
C ASP A 44 0.16 -3.10 16.75
N VAL A 45 -1.13 -3.45 16.80
CA VAL A 45 -1.67 -4.57 16.04
C VAL A 45 -1.59 -4.33 14.53
N CYS A 46 -1.77 -3.08 14.11
CA CYS A 46 -1.70 -2.64 12.72
C CYS A 46 -0.24 -2.59 12.25
N LYS A 47 0.66 -2.01 13.06
CA LYS A 47 2.11 -1.97 12.80
C LYS A 47 2.74 -3.35 12.67
N LYS A 48 2.28 -4.33 13.46
CA LYS A 48 2.78 -5.72 13.40
C LYS A 48 2.27 -6.51 12.20
N ALA A 49 1.12 -6.12 11.65
CA ALA A 49 0.52 -6.75 10.48
C ALA A 49 1.00 -6.16 9.15
N ALA A 50 1.50 -4.91 9.16
CA ALA A 50 1.98 -4.24 7.97
C ALA A 50 3.40 -4.68 7.56
N ASP A 51 3.70 -4.58 6.27
CA ASP A 51 5.05 -4.78 5.73
C ASP A 51 6.00 -3.64 6.13
N ALA A 52 5.46 -2.43 6.32
CA ALA A 52 6.20 -1.28 6.78
C ALA A 52 5.33 -0.30 7.59
N VAL A 53 5.98 0.44 8.47
CA VAL A 53 5.39 1.58 9.17
C VAL A 53 5.89 2.87 8.51
N LEU A 54 4.99 3.76 8.16
CA LEU A 54 5.30 5.03 7.51
C LEU A 54 5.91 6.04 8.49
N GLU A 55 6.65 7.01 7.95
CA GLU A 55 7.29 8.08 8.73
C GLU A 55 6.34 9.19 9.16
N ASN A 56 5.14 9.23 8.57
CA ASN A 56 4.12 10.24 8.80
C ASN A 56 2.86 9.67 9.45
N THR A 57 2.19 10.48 10.26
CA THR A 57 0.86 10.19 10.80
C THR A 57 -0.24 10.50 9.78
N ASN A 58 -1.49 10.15 10.11
CA ASN A 58 -2.65 10.57 9.33
C ASN A 58 -2.83 12.11 9.32
N ASP A 59 -2.53 12.80 10.42
CA ASP A 59 -2.55 14.26 10.52
C ASP A 59 -1.43 14.95 9.71
N GLU A 60 -0.41 14.19 9.29
CA GLU A 60 0.71 14.65 8.46
C GLU A 60 0.56 14.22 6.98
N ASP A 61 -0.66 13.93 6.53
CA ASP A 61 -0.96 13.48 5.17
C ASP A 61 -0.17 12.23 4.73
N GLY A 62 0.15 11.32 5.65
CA GLY A 62 1.10 10.23 5.37
C GLY A 62 0.73 9.31 4.20
N VAL A 63 -0.57 9.15 3.90
CA VAL A 63 -1.01 8.43 2.68
C VAL A 63 -0.58 9.19 1.42
N ALA A 64 -0.79 10.51 1.37
CA ALA A 64 -0.44 11.32 0.21
C ALA A 64 1.08 11.38 0.01
N VAL A 65 1.84 11.56 1.09
CA VAL A 65 3.32 11.56 1.05
C VAL A 65 3.84 10.25 0.48
N GLU A 66 3.34 9.11 0.98
CA GLU A 66 3.80 7.80 0.49
C GLU A 66 3.35 7.54 -0.96
N LEU A 67 2.14 7.94 -1.35
CA LEU A 67 1.69 7.80 -2.74
C LEU A 67 2.57 8.61 -3.72
N VAL A 68 2.96 9.83 -3.34
CA VAL A 68 3.87 10.66 -4.15
C VAL A 68 5.24 9.98 -4.26
N ARG A 69 5.78 9.47 -3.15
CA ARG A 69 7.04 8.72 -3.15
C ARG A 69 6.96 7.50 -4.07
N MET A 70 5.94 6.67 -3.92
CA MET A 70 5.74 5.49 -4.77
C MET A 70 5.61 5.85 -6.25
N TYR A 71 4.93 6.95 -6.58
CA TYR A 71 4.83 7.41 -7.96
C TYR A 71 6.19 7.85 -8.52
N GLN A 72 6.97 8.61 -7.74
CA GLN A 72 8.32 9.05 -8.12
C GLN A 72 9.28 7.87 -8.30
N GLU A 73 9.12 6.83 -7.49
CA GLU A 73 9.88 5.58 -7.58
C GLU A 73 9.34 4.61 -8.66
N GLY A 74 8.27 4.96 -9.37
CA GLY A 74 7.67 4.14 -10.43
C GLY A 74 6.91 2.90 -9.94
N LEU A 75 6.60 2.83 -8.65
CA LEU A 75 5.94 1.68 -8.00
C LEU A 75 4.42 1.62 -8.23
N LEU A 76 3.81 2.69 -8.73
CA LEU A 76 2.36 2.77 -9.03
C LEU A 76 2.04 2.63 -10.53
N LEU A 77 3.05 2.37 -11.37
CA LEU A 77 2.84 2.27 -12.80
C LEU A 77 2.22 0.91 -13.17
N PRO A 78 1.23 0.87 -14.08
CA PRO A 78 0.70 -0.40 -14.57
C PRO A 78 1.83 -1.23 -15.19
N SER A 79 1.73 -2.56 -15.06
CA SER A 79 2.72 -3.51 -15.59
C SER A 79 3.00 -3.35 -17.09
N THR A 80 2.11 -2.69 -17.84
CA THR A 80 2.27 -2.32 -19.26
C THR A 80 3.15 -1.10 -19.50
N LEU A 81 3.40 -0.26 -18.49
CA LEU A 81 4.26 0.93 -18.57
C LEU A 81 5.65 0.73 -17.95
N ILE A 82 5.91 -0.42 -17.31
CA ILE A 82 7.26 -0.82 -16.90
C ILE A 82 8.02 -1.29 -18.15
N ASN A 83 8.55 -0.34 -18.92
CA ASN A 83 9.52 -0.62 -19.96
C ASN A 83 10.92 -0.72 -19.32
N PRO A 84 11.62 -1.88 -19.38
CA PRO A 84 12.92 -2.06 -18.74
C PRO A 84 14.08 -1.26 -19.37
N THR A 85 13.82 -0.31 -20.28
CA THR A 85 14.85 0.53 -20.90
C THR A 85 15.15 1.85 -20.21
N LEU A 86 14.45 2.23 -19.13
CA LEU A 86 14.88 3.36 -18.29
C LEU A 86 15.85 2.88 -17.21
N SER A 87 16.95 2.26 -17.66
CA SER A 87 18.22 2.28 -16.95
C SER A 87 19.13 3.21 -17.74
N THR A 88 19.80 4.13 -17.04
CA THR A 88 20.76 5.15 -17.52
C THR A 88 20.16 6.52 -17.86
N VAL A 89 20.17 7.41 -16.88
CA VAL A 89 21.00 8.64 -16.87
C VAL A 89 21.48 8.92 -15.45
#